data_AF-A0A2V7UHF1-F1
#
_entry.id   AF-A0A2V7UHF1-F1
#
_cell.length_a   1.000
_cell.length_b   1.000
_cell.length_c   1.000
_cell.angle_alpha   90.00
_cell.angle_beta   90.00
_cell.angle_gamma   90.00
#
_symmetry.space_group_name_H-M   'P 1'
#
loop_
_entity.id
_entity.type
_entity.pdbx_description
1 polymer ?
#
loop_
_entity_poly.entity_id
_entity_poly.type
_entity_poly.pdbx_seq_one_letter_code
_entity_poly.pdbx_strand_id
1 'polypeptide(L)'
;MGDSYGRVTVAAVQAAPVVLDRDATLAKLDALVQAAADRGARIIVLPEAFVPAYPLARHSLYESGERIHLAPTADASDGWQATLRHIALEGRVFVVGCCQYLTRAMYPADFELKEALARAPEVLCRGGSAIVAPDGRYLAGPLFGEEGILTAELDLGEVAAARQLLDVAGHYSRPDVFRLLTPPF
;
A
#
# COMPACT_ATOMS: atom_id res chain seq x y z
N MET A 1 25.71 -17.46 -12.50
CA MET A 1 25.96 -16.09 -12.99
C MET A 1 25.49 -15.17 -11.88
N GLY A 2 26.40 -14.88 -10.94
CA GLY A 2 26.10 -14.15 -9.70
C GLY A 2 26.25 -12.65 -9.87
N ASP A 3 25.47 -11.93 -9.06
CA ASP A 3 25.41 -10.48 -8.84
C ASP A 3 25.08 -9.57 -10.04
N SER A 4 23.83 -9.10 -10.09
CA SER A 4 23.55 -7.80 -10.70
C SER A 4 22.39 -7.01 -10.06
N TYR A 5 21.89 -7.36 -8.88
CA TYR A 5 20.94 -6.49 -8.18
C TYR A 5 21.73 -5.62 -7.19
N GLY A 6 21.96 -4.36 -7.56
CA GLY A 6 22.76 -3.41 -6.78
C GLY A 6 22.21 -3.15 -5.38
N ARG A 7 23.08 -2.74 -4.44
CA ARG A 7 22.68 -2.30 -3.09
C ARG A 7 22.04 -0.90 -3.17
N VAL A 8 20.96 -0.68 -2.41
CA VAL A 8 20.19 0.57 -2.39
C VAL A 8 20.03 1.07 -0.95
N THR A 9 20.30 2.36 -0.70
CA THR A 9 20.02 3.02 0.59
C THR A 9 18.57 3.50 0.59
N VAL A 10 17.83 3.23 1.67
CA VAL A 10 16.41 3.58 1.81
C VAL A 10 16.20 4.48 3.03
N ALA A 11 15.30 5.45 2.96
CA ALA A 11 14.89 6.27 4.09
C ALA A 11 13.39 6.14 4.37
N ALA A 12 13.04 5.94 5.64
CA ALA A 12 11.67 6.06 6.14
C ALA A 12 11.52 7.44 6.80
N VAL A 13 10.65 8.28 6.25
CA VAL A 13 10.38 9.63 6.75
C VAL A 13 9.14 9.57 7.61
N GLN A 14 9.28 9.75 8.92
CA GLN A 14 8.16 9.80 9.86
C GLN A 14 7.70 11.25 10.04
N ALA A 15 6.64 11.66 9.33
CA ALA A 15 6.09 13.02 9.41
C ALA A 15 4.58 13.03 9.17
N ALA A 16 3.88 14.02 9.73
CA ALA A 16 2.46 14.28 9.45
C ALA A 16 2.28 15.36 8.37
N PRO A 17 1.20 15.31 7.57
CA PRO A 17 0.88 16.39 6.63
C PRO A 17 0.61 17.71 7.35
N VAL A 18 0.61 18.81 6.60
CA VAL A 18 -0.04 20.04 7.09
C VAL A 18 -1.54 19.87 6.85
N VAL A 19 -2.26 19.61 7.94
CA VAL A 19 -3.67 19.21 7.90
C VAL A 19 -4.49 20.24 7.13
N LEU A 20 -5.18 19.77 6.08
CA LEU A 20 -6.05 20.56 5.17
C LEU A 20 -5.34 21.67 4.37
N ASP A 21 -4.01 21.65 4.27
CA ASP A 21 -3.24 22.59 3.47
C ASP A 21 -2.35 21.82 2.48
N ARG A 22 -2.78 21.76 1.23
CA ARG A 22 -2.07 21.06 0.15
C ARG A 22 -0.68 21.66 -0.07
N ASP A 23 -0.59 22.96 -0.26
CA ASP A 23 0.63 23.62 -0.71
C ASP A 23 1.70 23.59 0.39
N ALA A 24 1.30 23.78 1.64
CA ALA A 24 2.19 23.63 2.79
C ALA A 24 2.61 22.17 3.02
N THR A 25 1.72 21.20 2.74
CA THR A 25 2.07 19.77 2.81
C THR A 25 3.07 19.37 1.73
N LEU A 26 2.93 19.88 0.50
CA LEU A 26 3.88 19.64 -0.59
C LEU A 26 5.23 20.31 -0.30
N ALA A 27 5.25 21.55 0.19
CA ALA A 27 6.50 22.19 0.61
C ALA A 27 7.24 21.40 1.71
N LYS A 28 6.47 20.80 2.63
CA LYS A 28 7.02 19.91 3.68
C LYS A 28 7.51 18.58 3.12
N LEU A 29 6.83 18.02 2.12
CA LEU A 29 7.27 16.83 1.39
C LEU A 29 8.65 17.05 0.77
N ASP A 30 8.81 18.13 0.01
CA ASP A 30 10.04 18.44 -0.73
C ASP A 30 11.23 18.57 0.22
N ALA A 31 11.04 19.30 1.33
CA ALA A 31 12.07 19.47 2.35
C ALA A 31 12.52 18.14 2.96
N LEU A 32 11.58 17.22 3.22
CA LEU A 32 11.88 15.92 3.83
C LEU A 32 12.55 14.95 2.83
N VAL A 33 12.11 14.97 1.57
CA VAL A 33 12.71 14.18 0.49
C VAL A 33 14.14 14.63 0.24
N GLN A 34 14.39 15.93 0.14
CA GLN A 34 15.73 16.47 -0.07
C GLN A 34 16.67 16.08 1.09
N ALA A 35 16.21 16.22 2.34
CA ALA A 35 17.00 15.84 3.50
C ALA A 35 17.34 14.33 3.55
N ALA A 36 16.48 13.47 3.00
CA ALA A 36 16.75 12.04 2.88
C ALA A 36 17.69 11.72 1.71
N ALA A 37 17.54 12.40 0.57
CA ALA A 37 18.42 12.28 -0.59
C ALA A 37 19.85 12.73 -0.27
N ASP A 38 20.02 13.82 0.50
CA ASP A 38 21.33 14.31 0.97
C ASP A 38 22.07 13.29 1.86
N ARG A 39 21.32 12.33 2.44
CA ARG A 39 21.86 11.19 3.22
C ARG A 39 22.13 9.96 2.35
N GLY A 40 22.05 10.10 1.03
CA GLY A 40 22.28 9.04 0.06
C GLY A 40 21.11 8.09 -0.15
N ALA A 41 19.91 8.42 0.35
CA ALA A 41 18.72 7.59 0.12
C ALA A 41 18.32 7.61 -1.36
N ARG A 42 18.07 6.42 -1.90
CA ARG A 42 17.65 6.16 -3.28
C ARG A 42 16.19 5.74 -3.38
N ILE A 43 15.59 5.36 -2.26
CA ILE A 43 14.16 5.12 -2.08
C ILE A 43 13.76 5.82 -0.78
N ILE A 44 12.69 6.61 -0.81
CA ILE A 44 12.19 7.38 0.34
C ILE A 44 10.71 7.04 0.52
N VAL A 45 10.33 6.57 1.71
CA VAL A 45 8.97 6.17 2.05
C VAL A 45 8.37 7.16 3.04
N LEU A 46 7.15 7.64 2.77
CA LEU A 46 6.39 8.54 3.63
C LEU A 46 5.12 7.86 4.17
N PRO A 47 4.50 8.38 5.23
CA PRO A 47 3.29 7.79 5.79
C PRO A 47 2.11 7.92 4.82
N GLU A 48 1.23 6.92 4.83
CA GLU A 48 0.10 6.75 3.91
C GLU A 48 -0.78 8.01 3.75
N ALA A 49 -1.02 8.74 4.85
CA ALA A 49 -1.86 9.93 4.86
C ALA A 49 -1.12 11.25 4.53
N PHE A 50 0.16 11.20 4.16
CA PHE A 50 0.97 12.41 3.96
C PHE A 50 0.53 13.19 2.71
N VAL A 51 0.20 12.50 1.60
CA VAL A 51 -0.47 13.09 0.44
C VAL A 51 -1.56 12.10 -0.02
N PRO A 52 -2.83 12.29 0.38
CA PRO A 52 -3.88 11.32 0.07
C PRO A 52 -4.32 11.41 -1.39
N ALA A 53 -4.33 10.28 -2.11
CA ALA A 53 -5.01 10.13 -3.40
C ALA A 53 -5.27 8.64 -3.76
N TYR A 54 -6.53 8.26 -3.98
CA TYR A 54 -6.91 7.07 -4.75
C TYR A 54 -7.99 7.52 -5.73
N PRO A 55 -7.79 7.52 -7.07
CA PRO A 55 -7.24 6.43 -7.90
C PRO A 55 -6.02 6.77 -8.78
N LEU A 56 -5.65 8.05 -8.93
CA LEU A 56 -4.58 8.49 -9.85
C LEU A 56 -3.18 8.02 -9.42
N ALA A 57 -2.93 7.96 -8.12
CA ALA A 57 -1.68 7.42 -7.58
C ALA A 57 -1.49 5.94 -7.95
N ARG A 58 -2.57 5.14 -7.89
CA ARG A 58 -2.54 3.73 -8.25
C ARG A 58 -2.30 3.52 -9.74
N HIS A 59 -2.92 4.34 -10.59
CA HIS A 59 -2.65 4.30 -12.04
C HIS A 59 -1.19 4.63 -12.36
N SER A 60 -0.59 5.61 -11.68
CA SER A 60 0.83 5.95 -11.84
C SER A 60 1.75 4.78 -11.49
N LEU A 61 1.42 4.00 -10.46
CA LEU A 61 2.18 2.80 -10.10
C LEU A 61 2.09 1.72 -11.18
N TYR A 62 0.91 1.52 -11.78
CA TYR A 62 0.77 0.60 -12.90
C TYR A 62 1.63 1.03 -14.11
N GLU A 63 1.61 2.32 -14.46
CA GLU A 63 2.47 2.88 -15.52
C GLU A 63 3.97 2.69 -15.24
N SER A 64 4.38 2.72 -13.96
CA SER A 64 5.77 2.44 -13.56
C SER A 64 6.19 0.98 -13.75
N GLY A 65 5.25 0.09 -14.09
CA GLY A 65 5.50 -1.33 -14.26
C GLY A 65 5.46 -2.13 -12.96
N GLU A 66 4.79 -1.61 -11.92
CA GLU A 66 4.58 -2.28 -10.62
C GLU A 66 4.16 -3.74 -10.83
N ARG A 67 4.71 -4.67 -10.03
CA ARG A 67 4.35 -6.09 -10.10
C ARG A 67 3.76 -6.62 -8.79
N ILE A 68 4.03 -5.90 -7.71
CA ILE A 68 3.57 -6.20 -6.35
C ILE A 68 3.06 -4.89 -5.77
N HIS A 69 1.80 -4.87 -5.39
CA HIS A 69 1.15 -3.75 -4.74
C HIS A 69 1.07 -3.99 -3.25
N LEU A 70 1.49 -3.02 -2.46
CA LEU A 70 1.42 -3.06 -0.99
C LEU A 70 0.20 -2.28 -0.53
N ALA A 71 -0.67 -2.94 0.24
CA ALA A 71 -1.94 -2.39 0.69
C ALA A 71 -2.07 -2.50 2.22
N PRO A 72 -1.27 -1.71 2.99
CA PRO A 72 -1.48 -1.59 4.43
C PRO A 72 -2.83 -0.94 4.71
N THR A 73 -3.51 -1.34 5.79
CA THR A 73 -4.82 -0.80 6.15
C THR A 73 -5.15 -0.98 7.63
N ALA A 74 -6.13 -0.20 8.10
CA ALA A 74 -6.87 -0.45 9.34
C ALA A 74 -8.31 -0.93 9.07
N ASP A 75 -8.73 -1.01 7.82
CA ASP A 75 -10.07 -1.44 7.42
C ASP A 75 -10.15 -2.97 7.39
N ALA A 76 -10.81 -3.55 8.39
CA ALA A 76 -11.07 -4.99 8.50
C ALA A 76 -12.43 -5.41 7.93
N SER A 77 -13.10 -4.53 7.18
CA SER A 77 -14.37 -4.84 6.54
C SER A 77 -14.22 -5.85 5.41
N ASP A 78 -15.31 -6.52 5.06
CA ASP A 78 -15.36 -7.37 3.86
C ASP A 78 -15.18 -6.54 2.58
N GLY A 79 -15.52 -5.24 2.62
CA GLY A 79 -15.29 -4.30 1.52
C GLY A 79 -13.81 -4.18 1.16
N TRP A 80 -12.93 -4.16 2.17
CA TRP A 80 -11.49 -4.13 1.93
C TRP A 80 -10.98 -5.37 1.19
N GLN A 81 -11.51 -6.55 1.51
CA GLN A 81 -11.15 -7.78 0.79
C GLN A 81 -11.52 -7.71 -0.70
N ALA A 82 -12.68 -7.12 -1.00
CA ALA A 82 -13.07 -6.86 -2.38
C ALA A 82 -12.10 -5.88 -3.06
N THR A 83 -11.67 -4.83 -2.36
CA THR A 83 -10.67 -3.87 -2.87
C THR A 83 -9.33 -4.54 -3.19
N LEU A 84 -8.80 -5.39 -2.30
CA LEU A 84 -7.53 -6.10 -2.56
C LEU A 84 -7.60 -6.93 -3.84
N ARG A 85 -8.68 -7.69 -4.01
CA ARG A 85 -8.91 -8.51 -5.21
C ARG A 85 -9.14 -7.67 -6.45
N HIS A 86 -9.85 -6.56 -6.33
CA HIS A 86 -10.08 -5.63 -7.42
C HIS A 86 -8.75 -5.02 -7.91
N ILE A 87 -7.89 -4.57 -7.00
CA ILE A 87 -6.55 -4.04 -7.35
C ILE A 87 -5.74 -5.10 -8.10
N ALA A 88 -5.75 -6.34 -7.62
CA ALA A 88 -5.02 -7.44 -8.25
C ALA A 88 -5.52 -7.69 -9.69
N LEU A 89 -6.86 -7.73 -9.87
CA LEU A 89 -7.51 -7.94 -11.16
C LEU A 89 -7.33 -6.77 -12.13
N GLU A 90 -7.36 -5.54 -11.64
CA GLU A 90 -7.22 -4.31 -12.43
C GLU A 90 -5.78 -4.12 -12.90
N GLY A 91 -4.81 -4.12 -11.97
CA GLY A 91 -3.41 -3.85 -12.26
C GLY A 91 -2.64 -5.06 -12.81
N ARG A 92 -3.23 -6.25 -12.71
CA ARG A 92 -2.57 -7.55 -12.95
C ARG A 92 -1.29 -7.71 -12.16
N VAL A 93 -1.37 -7.34 -10.88
CA VAL A 93 -0.26 -7.37 -9.93
C VAL A 93 -0.59 -8.32 -8.78
N PHE A 94 0.44 -8.82 -8.11
CA PHE A 94 0.23 -9.41 -6.79
C PHE A 94 -0.14 -8.29 -5.82
N VAL A 95 -1.04 -8.56 -4.87
CA VAL A 95 -1.41 -7.60 -3.83
C VAL A 95 -1.12 -8.19 -2.46
N VAL A 96 -0.38 -7.47 -1.64
CA VAL A 96 -0.08 -7.82 -0.25
C VAL A 96 -0.87 -6.87 0.65
N GLY A 97 -2.02 -7.35 1.12
CA GLY A 97 -2.86 -6.67 2.10
C GLY A 97 -2.39 -6.94 3.52
N CYS A 98 -2.12 -5.88 4.28
CA CYS A 98 -1.71 -5.97 5.68
C CYS A 98 -2.70 -5.20 6.55
N CYS A 99 -3.52 -5.92 7.32
CA CYS A 99 -4.51 -5.35 8.23
C CYS A 99 -4.18 -5.75 9.67
N GLN A 100 -4.18 -4.77 10.58
CA GLN A 100 -3.91 -5.00 11.99
C GLN A 100 -4.95 -5.89 12.66
N TYR A 101 -4.51 -6.76 13.57
CA TYR A 101 -5.39 -7.39 14.55
C TYR A 101 -5.24 -6.65 15.87
N LEU A 102 -6.35 -6.19 16.44
CA LEU A 102 -6.33 -5.32 17.61
C LEU A 102 -7.47 -5.68 18.55
N THR A 103 -7.13 -5.93 19.81
CA THR A 103 -8.08 -6.17 20.89
C THR A 103 -8.00 -5.08 21.93
N ARG A 104 -9.05 -4.98 22.75
CA ARG A 104 -9.12 -4.02 23.84
C ARG A 104 -8.02 -4.24 24.87
N ALA A 105 -7.71 -5.50 25.16
CA ALA A 105 -6.67 -5.90 26.14
C ALA A 105 -5.25 -5.48 25.73
N MET A 106 -5.02 -5.15 24.45
CA MET A 106 -3.70 -4.70 23.97
C MET A 106 -3.39 -3.24 24.33
N TYR A 107 -4.39 -2.47 24.75
CA TYR A 107 -4.17 -1.09 25.21
C TYR A 107 -3.68 -1.06 26.65
N PRO A 108 -2.77 -0.12 26.99
CA PRO A 108 -2.27 0.01 28.35
C PRO A 108 -3.37 0.47 29.32
N ALA A 109 -3.27 0.08 30.59
CA ALA A 109 -4.32 0.33 31.59
C ALA A 109 -4.55 1.84 31.88
N ASP A 110 -3.54 2.67 31.63
CA ASP A 110 -3.56 4.13 31.77
C ASP A 110 -3.92 4.88 30.48
N PHE A 111 -4.40 4.16 29.45
CA PHE A 111 -4.82 4.77 28.20
C PHE A 111 -5.84 5.91 28.40
N GLU A 112 -5.57 7.07 27.81
CA GLU A 112 -6.35 8.30 28.02
C GLU A 112 -7.85 8.11 27.72
N LEU A 113 -8.18 7.25 26.75
CA LEU A 113 -9.57 6.97 26.34
C LEU A 113 -10.13 5.67 26.93
N LYS A 114 -9.63 5.20 28.09
CA LYS A 114 -10.06 3.94 28.74
C LYS A 114 -11.57 3.78 28.92
N GLU A 115 -12.30 4.87 29.17
CA GLU A 115 -13.77 4.82 29.32
C GLU A 115 -14.49 4.54 28.00
N ALA A 116 -14.01 5.14 26.91
CA ALA A 116 -14.53 4.88 25.57
C ALA A 116 -14.15 3.46 25.13
N LEU A 117 -12.90 3.06 25.40
CA LEU A 117 -12.38 1.73 25.14
C LEU A 117 -13.17 0.64 25.88
N ALA A 118 -13.56 0.88 27.14
CA ALA A 118 -14.36 -0.05 27.94
C ALA A 118 -15.75 -0.33 27.33
N ARG A 119 -16.31 0.61 26.56
CA ARG A 119 -17.60 0.47 25.86
C ARG A 119 -17.46 -0.15 24.46
N ALA A 120 -16.24 -0.24 23.93
CA ALA A 120 -15.99 -0.83 22.64
C ALA A 120 -16.05 -2.38 22.70
N PRO A 121 -16.26 -3.06 21.56
CA PRO A 121 -16.13 -4.51 21.47
C PRO A 121 -14.75 -4.99 21.91
N GLU A 122 -14.63 -6.25 22.33
CA GLU A 122 -13.34 -6.82 22.72
C GLU A 122 -12.35 -6.87 21.55
N VAL A 123 -12.82 -7.23 20.35
CA VAL A 123 -12.04 -7.18 19.12
C VAL A 123 -12.36 -5.85 18.42
N LEU A 124 -11.35 -4.97 18.36
CA LEU A 124 -11.46 -3.63 17.78
C LEU A 124 -11.15 -3.64 16.29
N CYS A 125 -10.20 -4.49 15.88
CA CYS A 125 -9.89 -4.76 14.48
C CYS A 125 -9.62 -6.26 14.33
N ARG A 126 -10.40 -6.93 13.50
CA ARG A 126 -10.34 -8.40 13.38
C ARG A 126 -9.23 -8.90 12.45
N GLY A 127 -8.37 -8.02 11.92
CA GLY A 127 -7.41 -8.37 10.87
C GLY A 127 -8.05 -8.46 9.49
N GLY A 128 -7.54 -9.36 8.66
CA GLY A 128 -7.90 -9.50 7.25
C GLY A 128 -6.71 -9.37 6.30
N SER A 129 -5.48 -9.54 6.81
CA SER A 129 -4.28 -9.60 5.97
C SER A 129 -4.41 -10.74 4.95
N ALA A 130 -4.00 -10.50 3.71
CA ALA A 130 -4.12 -11.47 2.63
C ALA A 130 -3.07 -11.21 1.54
N ILE A 131 -2.64 -12.27 0.85
CA ILE A 131 -1.80 -12.17 -0.36
C ILE A 131 -2.66 -12.64 -1.54
N VAL A 132 -2.77 -11.82 -2.57
CA VAL A 132 -3.66 -12.03 -3.72
C VAL A 132 -2.84 -12.08 -5.01
N ALA A 133 -3.14 -13.05 -5.87
CA ALA A 133 -2.55 -13.20 -7.21
C ALA A 133 -3.19 -12.24 -8.24
N PRO A 134 -2.53 -11.97 -9.38
CA PRO A 134 -3.05 -11.11 -10.47
C PRO A 134 -4.41 -11.51 -11.06
N ASP A 135 -4.85 -12.74 -10.83
CA ASP A 135 -6.16 -13.26 -11.24
C ASP A 135 -7.22 -13.18 -10.12
N GLY A 136 -6.88 -12.55 -9.00
CA GLY A 136 -7.76 -12.31 -7.86
C GLY A 136 -7.93 -13.50 -6.91
N ARG A 137 -7.17 -14.60 -7.08
CA ARG A 137 -7.11 -15.71 -6.11
C ARG A 137 -6.30 -15.32 -4.88
N TYR A 138 -6.69 -15.81 -3.72
CA TYR A 138 -5.83 -15.73 -2.52
C TYR A 138 -4.72 -16.78 -2.60
N LEU A 139 -3.49 -16.34 -2.38
CA LEU A 139 -2.32 -17.21 -2.17
C LEU A 139 -2.10 -17.50 -0.69
N ALA A 140 -2.47 -16.56 0.18
CA ALA A 140 -2.47 -16.72 1.63
C ALA A 140 -3.53 -15.82 2.28
N GLY A 141 -4.10 -16.28 3.41
CA GLY A 141 -5.18 -15.57 4.10
C GLY A 141 -6.55 -15.70 3.40
N PRO A 142 -7.53 -14.85 3.75
CA PRO A 142 -7.42 -13.76 4.73
C PRO A 142 -7.25 -14.27 6.17
N LEU A 143 -6.32 -13.68 6.93
CA LEU A 143 -6.10 -14.02 8.34
C LEU A 143 -6.98 -13.16 9.23
N PHE A 144 -7.91 -13.77 9.97
CA PHE A 144 -8.83 -13.10 10.87
C PHE A 144 -8.74 -13.63 12.29
N GLY A 145 -8.96 -12.74 13.26
CA GLY A 145 -9.20 -13.12 14.65
C GLY A 145 -7.95 -13.45 15.46
N GLU A 146 -6.77 -13.37 14.87
CA GLU A 146 -5.49 -13.67 15.54
C GLU A 146 -4.33 -12.88 14.93
N GLU A 147 -3.24 -12.75 15.71
CA GLU A 147 -1.96 -12.29 15.20
C GLU A 147 -1.25 -13.43 14.46
N GLY A 148 -0.60 -13.13 13.33
CA GLY A 148 0.13 -14.13 12.58
C GLY A 148 0.87 -13.56 11.38
N ILE A 149 1.70 -14.41 10.77
CA ILE A 149 2.52 -14.06 9.60
C ILE A 149 2.03 -14.87 8.41
N LEU A 150 1.65 -14.20 7.33
CA LEU A 150 1.32 -14.83 6.06
C LEU A 150 2.52 -14.80 5.13
N THR A 151 2.79 -15.92 4.46
CA THR A 151 3.88 -16.05 3.47
C THR A 151 3.35 -16.73 2.21
N ALA A 152 3.80 -16.28 1.04
CA ALA A 152 3.56 -16.92 -0.24
C ALA A 152 4.75 -16.69 -1.18
N GLU A 153 5.07 -17.66 -2.03
CA GLU A 153 6.02 -17.49 -3.13
C GLU A 153 5.30 -16.86 -4.33
N LEU A 154 5.91 -15.83 -4.94
CA LEU A 154 5.30 -15.08 -6.04
C LEU A 154 6.08 -15.32 -7.34
N ASP A 155 5.46 -16.00 -8.31
CA ASP A 155 6.01 -16.10 -9.65
C ASP A 155 5.69 -14.81 -10.44
N LEU A 156 6.69 -13.94 -10.59
CA LEU A 156 6.55 -12.68 -11.33
C LEU A 156 6.28 -12.89 -12.84
N GLY A 157 6.42 -14.11 -13.36
CA GLY A 157 5.98 -14.50 -14.69
C GLY A 157 4.46 -14.44 -14.86
N GLU A 158 3.69 -14.68 -13.78
CA GLU A 158 2.22 -14.59 -13.80
C GLU A 158 1.73 -13.17 -14.11
N VAL A 159 2.45 -12.14 -13.65
CA VAL A 159 2.12 -10.73 -13.96
C VAL A 159 2.23 -10.48 -15.46
N ALA A 160 3.29 -10.97 -16.10
CA ALA A 160 3.48 -10.80 -17.54
C ALA A 160 2.39 -11.52 -18.33
N ALA A 161 2.05 -12.76 -17.95
CA ALA A 161 0.97 -13.52 -18.58
C ALA A 161 -0.40 -12.86 -18.38
N ALA A 162 -0.71 -12.40 -17.16
CA ALA A 162 -1.98 -11.77 -16.85
C ALA A 162 -2.15 -10.42 -17.58
N ARG A 163 -1.07 -9.66 -17.76
CA ARG A 163 -1.07 -8.43 -18.57
C ARG A 163 -1.32 -8.65 -20.04
N GLN A 164 -1.10 -9.84 -20.59
CA GLN A 164 -1.52 -10.13 -21.97
C GLN A 164 -3.04 -10.14 -22.13
N LEU A 165 -3.78 -10.41 -21.05
CA LEU A 165 -5.25 -10.40 -21.06
C LEU A 165 -5.83 -9.01 -20.78
N LEU A 166 -5.19 -8.24 -19.88
CA LEU A 166 -5.60 -6.88 -19.53
C LEU A 166 -4.39 -6.09 -19.02
N ASP A 167 -4.09 -4.98 -19.67
CA ASP A 167 -3.08 -4.03 -19.20
C ASP A 167 -3.63 -2.61 -19.30
N VAL A 168 -4.13 -2.12 -18.17
CA VAL A 168 -4.79 -0.80 -18.05
C VAL A 168 -3.85 0.38 -18.28
N ALA A 169 -2.54 0.18 -18.08
CA ALA A 169 -1.51 1.19 -18.31
C ALA A 169 -0.75 0.97 -19.63
N GLY A 170 -0.83 -0.23 -20.21
CA GLY A 170 -0.26 -0.57 -21.51
C GLY A 170 -1.28 -0.52 -22.64
N HIS A 171 -1.60 -1.67 -23.24
CA HIS A 171 -2.31 -1.75 -24.52
C HIS A 171 -3.81 -1.36 -24.46
N TYR A 172 -4.41 -1.23 -23.26
CA TYR A 172 -5.75 -0.63 -23.09
C TYR A 172 -5.69 0.89 -22.82
N SER A 173 -4.50 1.47 -22.62
CA SER A 173 -4.36 2.91 -22.40
C SER A 173 -4.75 3.70 -23.65
N ARG A 174 -5.28 4.91 -23.45
CA ARG A 174 -5.62 5.87 -24.51
C ARG A 174 -4.89 7.19 -24.29
N PRO A 175 -3.55 7.22 -24.45
CA PRO A 175 -2.73 8.42 -24.24
C PRO A 175 -3.05 9.56 -25.21
N ASP A 176 -3.78 9.26 -26.29
CA ASP A 176 -4.33 10.22 -27.25
C ASP A 176 -5.59 10.94 -26.73
N VAL A 177 -6.27 10.39 -25.71
CA VAL A 177 -7.49 10.95 -25.10
C VAL A 177 -7.24 11.42 -23.67
N PHE A 178 -6.56 10.60 -22.87
CA PHE A 178 -6.27 10.86 -21.46
C PHE A 178 -4.78 10.80 -21.21
N ARG A 179 -4.26 11.79 -20.48
CA ARG A 179 -2.86 11.81 -20.05
C ARG A 179 -2.81 12.01 -18.55
N LEU A 180 -2.22 11.07 -17.83
CA LEU A 180 -1.83 11.29 -16.45
C LEU A 180 -0.59 12.20 -16.47
N LEU A 181 -0.67 13.31 -15.73
CA LEU A 181 0.46 14.19 -15.51
C LEU A 181 0.85 14.07 -14.05
N THR A 182 1.95 13.39 -13.81
CA THR A 182 2.66 13.44 -12.53
C THR A 182 3.69 14.56 -12.66
N PRO A 183 3.51 15.72 -12.00
CA PRO A 183 4.50 16.78 -12.03
C PRO A 183 5.85 16.21 -11.56
N PRO A 184 6.97 16.55 -12.22
CA PRO A 184 8.27 16.21 -11.65
C PRO A 184 8.38 16.86 -10.27
N PHE A 185 8.75 16.06 -9.29
CA PHE A 185 9.11 16.52 -7.94
C PHE A 185 10.37 17.38 -8.01
#